data_AF-A0A955XPV2-F1
#
_entry.id   AF-A0A955XPV2-F1
#
_cell.length_a   1.000
_cell.length_b   1.000
_cell.length_c   1.000
_cell.angle_alpha   90.00
_cell.angle_beta   90.00
_cell.angle_gamma   90.00
#
_symmetry.space_group_name_H-M   'P 1'
#
loop_
_entity.id
_entity.type
_entity.pdbx_description
1 polymer ?
#
loop_
_entity_poly.entity_id
_entity_poly.type
_entity_poly.pdbx_seq_one_letter_code
_entity_poly.pdbx_strand_id
1 'polypeptide(L)'
;MPKPGISRRAFARTLGLAALTAPFARVPKAFAEGSGFAKRLVIFFSPNGTVHEYWRPSGTRRDVQFAPGSILEPLSDWKDELVICSGIDFKGVSNHSDGMANMLTGGRGVMSSTDGRSVDQYIADEIGDATPFRALNLGVHTSAWGQGDQTRMNYSSGGEYVTPNDDPVSVYGNVFAGLNLSPGEVDRTLQRRRSILDNAVAELGELERRLTGTEREKLQQHITSIRTVERRLQGSPTVACSLPEPVDRIDLTDHSLFPLVGDIQTDLMVNALACDLTRVATIQWSHTVSPVRFEWIGESSNHHELSHFDHSSETSKQRYVAAERWFSEQFAALLTKLANRPEPDGEG
;
A
#
# COMPACT_ATOMS: atom_id res chain seq x y z
N MET A 1 8.15 30.04 57.22
CA MET A 1 9.32 29.70 56.37
C MET A 1 9.03 30.16 54.94
N PRO A 2 9.87 31.00 54.31
CA PRO A 2 9.65 31.42 52.92
C PRO A 2 10.10 30.29 51.95
N LYS A 3 9.32 30.08 50.87
CA LYS A 3 9.64 29.11 49.81
C LYS A 3 10.91 29.56 49.06
N PRO A 4 11.88 28.67 48.77
CA PRO A 4 13.06 29.05 48.01
C PRO A 4 12.66 29.34 46.55
N GLY A 5 12.87 30.59 46.12
CA GLY A 5 12.66 31.01 44.74
C GLY A 5 13.76 30.45 43.82
N ILE A 6 13.36 29.81 42.73
CA ILE A 6 14.27 29.38 41.67
C ILE A 6 14.95 30.64 41.11
N SER A 7 16.26 30.76 41.27
CA SER A 7 16.98 31.93 40.75
C SER A 7 16.97 31.92 39.22
N ARG A 8 16.83 33.10 38.59
CA ARG A 8 16.90 33.27 37.12
C ARG A 8 18.18 32.66 36.51
N ARG A 9 19.25 32.55 37.30
CA ARG A 9 20.53 31.95 36.90
C ARG A 9 20.48 30.41 36.88
N ALA A 10 19.66 29.80 37.74
CA ALA A 10 19.38 28.36 37.69
C ALA A 10 18.54 28.03 36.44
N PHE A 11 17.50 28.82 36.15
CA PHE A 11 16.65 28.64 34.96
C PHE A 11 17.44 28.76 33.64
N ALA A 12 18.32 29.76 33.52
CA ALA A 12 19.15 29.93 32.33
C ALA A 12 20.19 28.80 32.15
N ARG A 13 20.70 28.23 33.25
CA ARG A 13 21.59 27.05 33.19
C ARG A 13 20.85 25.79 32.72
N THR A 14 19.61 25.59 33.15
CA THR A 14 18.79 24.43 32.74
C THR A 14 18.38 24.50 31.27
N LEU A 15 18.07 25.70 30.75
CA LEU A 15 17.81 25.93 29.32
C LEU A 15 19.06 25.77 28.45
N GLY A 16 20.22 26.22 28.93
CA GLY A 16 21.49 26.07 28.22
C GLY A 16 21.94 24.62 28.06
N LEU A 17 21.75 23.78 29.10
CA LEU A 17 22.02 22.34 29.00
C LEU A 17 21.04 21.62 28.06
N ALA A 18 19.75 21.97 28.09
CA ALA A 18 18.75 21.35 27.22
C ALA A 18 19.00 21.64 25.73
N ALA A 19 19.47 22.85 25.39
CA ALA A 19 19.81 23.22 24.01
C ALA A 19 21.07 22.51 23.49
N LEU A 20 22.03 22.22 24.37
CA LEU A 20 23.26 21.50 24.00
C LEU A 20 23.04 20.00 23.83
N THR A 21 22.04 19.43 24.49
CA THR A 21 21.67 18.01 24.32
C THR A 21 20.61 17.79 23.25
N ALA A 22 19.88 18.82 22.80
CA ALA A 22 18.83 18.69 21.79
C ALA A 22 19.27 18.01 20.46
N PRO A 23 20.50 18.22 19.94
CA PRO A 23 20.98 17.49 18.76
C PRO A 23 21.37 16.03 19.04
N PHE A 24 21.58 15.68 20.31
CA PHE A 24 21.98 14.33 20.77
C PHE A 24 20.84 13.58 21.48
N ALA A 25 19.73 14.27 21.77
CA ALA A 25 18.45 13.68 22.11
C ALA A 25 17.95 13.01 20.84
N ARG A 26 18.37 11.76 20.64
CA ARG A 26 17.69 10.81 19.76
C ARG A 26 16.21 11.06 19.95
N VAL A 27 15.51 11.39 18.86
CA VAL A 27 14.04 11.36 18.80
C VAL A 27 13.63 10.17 19.65
N PRO A 28 12.86 10.34 20.74
CA PRO A 28 12.44 9.19 21.50
C PRO A 28 11.79 8.27 20.48
N LYS A 29 12.42 7.11 20.23
CA LYS A 29 11.77 6.02 19.53
C LYS A 29 10.55 5.76 20.40
N ALA A 30 9.41 6.29 19.98
CA ALA A 30 8.14 5.98 20.57
C ALA A 30 7.91 4.52 20.19
N PHE A 31 8.50 3.61 20.97
CA PHE A 31 8.04 2.26 21.03
C PHE A 31 6.65 2.37 21.65
N ALA A 32 5.62 1.98 20.90
CA ALA A 32 4.35 1.67 21.51
C ALA A 32 4.63 0.65 22.62
N GLU A 33 4.28 0.98 23.87
CA GLU A 33 4.23 0.00 24.95
C GLU A 33 3.05 -0.92 24.64
N GLY A 34 3.33 -2.02 23.94
CA GLY A 34 2.40 -3.09 23.61
C GLY A 34 3.17 -4.35 23.28
N SER A 35 2.68 -5.50 23.76
CA SER A 35 3.23 -6.81 23.41
C SER A 35 2.87 -7.16 21.97
N GLY A 36 3.69 -6.73 21.02
CA GLY A 36 3.57 -7.09 19.60
C GLY A 36 4.09 -5.99 18.68
N PHE A 37 4.82 -6.37 17.64
CA PHE A 37 5.13 -5.47 16.52
C PHE A 37 4.12 -5.71 15.40
N ALA A 38 3.76 -4.67 14.66
CA ALA A 38 2.94 -4.82 13.45
C ALA A 38 3.63 -5.80 12.49
N LYS A 39 2.94 -6.89 12.16
CA LYS A 39 3.48 -7.97 11.31
C LYS A 39 3.24 -7.74 9.83
N ARG A 40 2.35 -6.81 9.47
CA ARG A 40 1.90 -6.57 8.10
C ARG A 40 1.83 -5.09 7.79
N LEU A 41 2.00 -4.78 6.51
CA LEU A 41 1.87 -3.44 5.95
C LEU A 41 0.87 -3.47 4.80
N VAL A 42 -0.13 -2.60 4.87
CA VAL A 42 -1.03 -2.31 3.75
C VAL A 42 -0.90 -0.83 3.39
N ILE A 43 -0.66 -0.54 2.10
CA ILE A 43 -0.66 0.82 1.57
C ILE A 43 -1.85 1.01 0.64
N PHE A 44 -2.69 2.00 0.96
CA PHE A 44 -3.81 2.43 0.13
C PHE A 44 -3.45 3.77 -0.52
N PHE A 45 -3.66 3.90 -1.83
CA PHE A 45 -3.40 5.12 -2.58
C PHE A 45 -4.62 5.59 -3.35
N SER A 46 -4.91 6.89 -3.29
CA SER A 46 -5.81 7.62 -4.19
C SER A 46 -5.06 8.75 -4.91
N PRO A 47 -5.41 9.10 -6.16
CA PRO A 47 -4.63 10.02 -7.00
C PRO A 47 -5.08 11.49 -6.89
N ASN A 48 -4.40 12.38 -7.63
CA ASN A 48 -4.77 13.79 -7.88
C ASN A 48 -4.73 14.78 -6.69
N GLY A 49 -4.23 14.37 -5.52
CA GLY A 49 -4.05 15.26 -4.38
C GLY A 49 -5.31 15.40 -3.54
N THR A 50 -5.51 16.52 -2.85
CA THR A 50 -6.70 16.71 -1.99
C THR A 50 -7.00 18.19 -1.73
N VAL A 51 -8.18 18.47 -1.16
CA VAL A 51 -8.57 19.81 -0.69
C VAL A 51 -8.32 19.92 0.80
N HIS A 52 -7.20 20.53 1.20
CA HIS A 52 -6.77 20.60 2.61
C HIS A 52 -7.84 21.14 3.58
N GLU A 53 -8.67 22.09 3.14
CA GLU A 53 -9.78 22.66 3.92
C GLU A 53 -10.80 21.58 4.34
N TYR A 54 -11.07 20.62 3.45
CA TYR A 54 -12.03 19.53 3.66
C TYR A 54 -11.38 18.21 4.09
N TRP A 55 -10.05 18.09 3.99
CA TRP A 55 -9.30 16.91 4.40
C TRP A 55 -8.85 16.98 5.86
N ARG A 56 -8.41 18.15 6.33
CA ARG A 56 -7.79 18.25 7.67
C ARG A 56 -8.85 18.13 8.76
N PRO A 57 -8.68 17.19 9.71
CA PRO A 57 -9.57 17.13 10.86
C PRO A 57 -9.35 18.32 11.80
N SER A 58 -10.29 18.52 12.70
CA SER A 58 -10.20 19.48 13.80
C SER A 58 -10.02 18.76 15.14
N GLY A 59 -9.92 19.52 16.24
CA GLY A 59 -9.79 18.96 17.59
C GLY A 59 -8.35 18.83 18.08
N THR A 60 -8.10 17.84 18.95
CA THR A 60 -6.79 17.60 19.57
C THR A 60 -6.19 16.28 19.12
N ARG A 61 -4.91 16.04 19.44
CA ARG A 61 -4.24 14.76 19.14
C ARG A 61 -4.93 13.53 19.76
N ARG A 62 -5.76 13.70 20.78
CA ARG A 62 -6.49 12.61 21.47
C ARG A 62 -8.00 12.65 21.23
N ASP A 63 -8.46 13.64 20.47
CA ASP A 63 -9.88 13.88 20.24
C ASP A 63 -10.01 14.55 18.86
N VAL A 64 -9.83 13.72 17.83
CA VAL A 64 -9.90 14.11 16.43
C VAL A 64 -11.36 14.17 16.02
N GLN A 65 -11.74 15.25 15.34
CA GLN A 65 -13.11 15.51 14.92
C GLN A 65 -13.16 15.71 13.40
N PHE A 66 -13.96 14.90 12.72
CA PHE A 66 -14.25 15.04 11.30
C PHE A 66 -15.52 15.86 11.10
N ALA A 67 -15.46 16.90 10.27
CA ALA A 67 -16.63 17.74 10.01
C ALA A 67 -17.63 16.98 9.11
N PRO A 68 -18.95 17.21 9.26
CA PRO A 68 -19.94 16.69 8.33
C PRO A 68 -19.65 17.10 6.88
N GLY A 69 -19.71 16.14 5.96
CA GLY A 69 -19.35 16.34 4.55
C GLY A 69 -17.85 16.45 4.27
N SER A 70 -16.98 16.34 5.27
CA SER A 70 -15.52 16.36 5.05
C SER A 70 -15.03 15.06 4.39
N ILE A 71 -13.83 15.11 3.82
CA ILE A 71 -13.24 13.98 3.09
C ILE A 71 -13.03 12.79 4.04
N LEU A 72 -12.58 13.04 5.27
CA LEU A 72 -12.25 12.00 6.25
C LEU A 72 -13.44 11.58 7.14
N GLU A 73 -14.62 12.20 7.03
CA GLU A 73 -15.81 11.80 7.82
C GLU A 73 -16.15 10.31 7.73
N PRO A 74 -16.01 9.60 6.58
CA PRO A 74 -16.26 8.16 6.53
C PRO A 74 -15.42 7.31 7.49
N LEU A 75 -14.32 7.86 8.03
CA LEU A 75 -13.43 7.20 8.97
C LEU A 75 -13.82 7.43 10.44
N SER A 76 -15.00 7.99 10.72
CA SER A 76 -15.44 8.33 12.07
C SER A 76 -15.41 7.16 13.05
N ASP A 77 -15.79 5.95 12.60
CA ASP A 77 -15.77 4.74 13.42
C ASP A 77 -14.35 4.22 13.71
N TRP A 78 -13.36 4.71 12.96
CA TRP A 78 -11.95 4.30 13.07
C TRP A 78 -11.08 5.34 13.77
N LYS A 79 -11.64 6.46 14.24
CA LYS A 79 -10.88 7.61 14.76
C LYS A 79 -9.87 7.25 15.86
N ASP A 80 -10.17 6.25 16.68
CA ASP A 80 -9.32 5.82 17.80
C ASP A 80 -8.15 4.94 17.35
N GLU A 81 -8.20 4.41 16.12
CA GLU A 81 -7.17 3.60 15.46
C GLU A 81 -6.33 4.40 14.44
N LEU A 82 -6.57 5.71 14.33
CA LEU A 82 -5.96 6.56 13.31
C LEU A 82 -4.93 7.55 13.86
N VAL A 83 -3.81 7.64 13.15
CA VAL A 83 -2.84 8.73 13.30
C VAL A 83 -2.85 9.55 12.02
N ILE A 84 -3.33 10.80 12.12
CA ILE A 84 -3.37 11.72 10.99
C ILE A 84 -2.16 12.64 11.03
N CYS A 85 -1.27 12.46 10.07
CA CYS A 85 -0.06 13.26 9.94
C CYS A 85 -0.35 14.58 9.22
N SER A 86 0.19 15.68 9.74
CA SER A 86 0.10 17.01 9.13
C SER A 86 1.48 17.64 9.00
N GLY A 87 1.69 18.46 7.96
CA GLY A 87 2.97 19.15 7.73
C GLY A 87 4.04 18.29 7.07
N ILE A 88 3.64 17.19 6.44
CA ILE A 88 4.49 16.41 5.53
C ILE A 88 4.27 16.95 4.13
N ASP A 89 5.35 17.26 3.43
CA ASP A 89 5.31 17.81 2.07
C ASP A 89 6.54 17.32 1.28
N PHE A 90 6.41 17.25 -0.04
CA PHE A 90 7.53 16.95 -0.91
C PHE A 90 8.40 18.19 -1.12
N LYS A 91 9.72 18.03 -1.02
CA LYS A 91 10.66 19.11 -1.33
C LYS A 91 11.12 19.00 -2.77
N GLY A 92 10.87 20.04 -3.57
CA GLY A 92 11.35 20.12 -4.95
C GLY A 92 10.58 19.27 -5.96
N VAL A 93 9.39 18.79 -5.58
CA VAL A 93 8.44 18.07 -6.44
C VAL A 93 7.30 19.02 -6.75
N SER A 94 6.94 19.18 -8.03
CA SER A 94 5.93 20.17 -8.45
C SER A 94 4.94 19.66 -9.49
N ASN A 95 4.95 18.36 -9.80
CA ASN A 95 4.05 17.77 -10.78
C ASN A 95 3.58 16.38 -10.31
N HIS A 96 2.52 15.92 -10.97
CA HIS A 96 1.86 14.64 -10.74
C HIS A 96 2.81 13.44 -10.84
N SER A 97 3.70 13.43 -11.83
CA SER A 97 4.64 12.33 -12.10
C SER A 97 5.67 12.16 -10.99
N ASP A 98 6.29 13.28 -10.60
CA ASP A 98 7.25 13.31 -9.53
C ASP A 98 6.57 13.04 -8.19
N GLY A 99 5.34 13.52 -7.96
CA GLY A 99 4.56 13.19 -6.77
C GLY A 99 4.34 11.69 -6.61
N MET A 100 3.86 11.03 -7.67
CA MET A 100 3.62 9.58 -7.71
C MET A 100 4.87 8.79 -7.35
N ALA A 101 6.01 9.14 -7.97
CA ALA A 101 7.25 8.42 -7.78
C ALA A 101 7.93 8.74 -6.42
N ASN A 102 7.77 9.96 -5.89
CA ASN A 102 8.41 10.35 -4.62
C ASN A 102 7.62 9.91 -3.39
N MET A 103 6.30 9.65 -3.50
CA MET A 103 5.44 9.34 -2.34
C MET A 103 5.95 8.21 -1.47
N LEU A 104 6.39 7.11 -2.07
CA LEU A 104 6.90 5.96 -1.31
C LEU A 104 8.42 5.87 -1.30
N THR A 105 9.13 6.63 -2.14
CA THR A 105 10.61 6.57 -2.25
C THR A 105 11.32 7.67 -1.46
N GLY A 106 10.64 8.77 -1.13
CA GLY A 106 11.25 9.96 -0.51
C GLY A 106 12.31 10.65 -1.39
N GLY A 107 12.41 10.27 -2.66
CA GLY A 107 13.46 10.70 -3.59
C GLY A 107 13.76 9.58 -4.59
N ARG A 108 13.51 9.83 -5.89
CA ARG A 108 13.56 8.82 -6.96
C ARG A 108 14.94 8.25 -7.29
N GLY A 109 16.01 8.89 -6.83
CA GLY A 109 17.37 8.55 -7.23
C GLY A 109 18.02 7.50 -6.33
N VAL A 110 18.98 6.74 -6.88
CA VAL A 110 19.90 5.89 -6.11
C VAL A 110 20.74 6.64 -5.05
N MET A 111 20.65 7.97 -5.03
CA MET A 111 21.25 8.81 -3.99
C MET A 111 20.26 9.21 -2.88
N SER A 112 19.01 8.74 -2.93
CA SER A 112 18.07 8.90 -1.83
C SER A 112 18.40 7.96 -0.69
N SER A 113 17.83 8.19 0.49
CA SER A 113 18.06 7.33 1.67
C SER A 113 17.59 5.88 1.48
N THR A 114 16.84 5.58 0.42
CA THR A 114 16.35 4.24 0.08
C THR A 114 17.01 3.68 -1.18
N ASP A 115 18.06 4.34 -1.70
CA ASP A 115 18.64 4.05 -3.02
C ASP A 115 17.56 4.02 -4.14
N GLY A 116 16.51 4.84 -3.98
CA GLY A 116 15.38 4.95 -4.88
C GLY A 116 14.32 3.84 -4.76
N ARG A 117 14.47 2.91 -3.81
CA ARG A 117 13.45 1.90 -3.47
C ARG A 117 12.27 2.53 -2.75
N SER A 118 11.07 2.00 -2.96
CA SER A 118 9.88 2.43 -2.22
C SER A 118 9.78 1.74 -0.84
N VAL A 119 9.13 2.39 0.12
CA VAL A 119 9.04 1.92 1.51
C VAL A 119 8.39 0.54 1.64
N ASP A 120 7.39 0.23 0.83
CA ASP A 120 6.77 -1.10 0.77
C ASP A 120 7.76 -2.17 0.34
N GLN A 121 8.57 -1.88 -0.68
CA GLN A 121 9.57 -2.82 -1.19
C GLN A 121 10.71 -2.99 -0.19
N TYR A 122 11.14 -1.92 0.48
CA TYR A 122 12.13 -2.00 1.55
C TYR A 122 11.63 -2.88 2.71
N ILE A 123 10.38 -2.67 3.17
CA ILE A 123 9.78 -3.48 4.24
C ILE A 123 9.58 -4.94 3.79
N ALA A 124 9.21 -5.16 2.53
CA ALA A 124 9.04 -6.50 1.98
C ALA A 124 10.33 -7.33 1.98
N ASP A 125 11.51 -6.72 1.91
CA ASP A 125 12.78 -7.44 2.07
C ASP A 125 13.00 -7.94 3.50
N GLU A 126 12.45 -7.24 4.49
CA GLU A 126 12.63 -7.58 5.91
C GLU A 126 11.62 -8.62 6.39
N ILE A 127 10.38 -8.59 5.90
CA ILE A 127 9.29 -9.43 6.41
C ILE A 127 8.65 -10.36 5.37
N GLY A 128 8.91 -10.15 4.08
CA GLY A 128 8.21 -10.86 2.99
C GLY A 128 8.69 -12.29 2.75
N ASP A 129 9.90 -12.65 3.20
CA ASP A 129 10.44 -14.01 3.04
C ASP A 129 9.72 -15.07 3.90
N ALA A 130 8.93 -14.62 4.88
CA ALA A 130 8.10 -15.49 5.70
C ALA A 130 6.82 -15.95 4.98
N THR A 131 6.50 -15.41 3.80
CA THR A 131 5.28 -15.73 3.05
C THR A 131 5.55 -16.06 1.58
N PRO A 132 4.66 -16.79 0.89
CA PRO A 132 4.82 -17.12 -0.53
C PRO A 132 5.12 -15.94 -1.46
N PHE A 133 4.37 -14.86 -1.29
CA PHE A 133 4.54 -13.61 -2.01
C PHE A 133 5.29 -12.63 -1.11
N ARG A 134 6.41 -12.11 -1.60
CA ARG A 134 7.23 -11.11 -0.89
C ARG A 134 6.43 -9.82 -0.66
N ALA A 135 5.70 -9.38 -1.67
CA ALA A 135 4.73 -8.30 -1.61
C ALA A 135 3.63 -8.56 -2.65
N LEU A 136 2.43 -8.04 -2.41
CA LEU A 136 1.31 -8.08 -3.34
C LEU A 136 0.95 -6.67 -3.77
N ASN A 137 1.34 -6.30 -4.99
CA ASN A 137 1.06 -4.98 -5.57
C ASN A 137 -0.18 -5.07 -6.47
N LEU A 138 -1.29 -4.49 -6.01
CA LEU A 138 -2.60 -4.50 -6.66
C LEU A 138 -2.94 -3.13 -7.20
N GLY A 139 -3.77 -3.10 -8.24
CA GLY A 139 -4.24 -1.88 -8.86
C GLY A 139 -5.73 -1.92 -9.17
N VAL A 140 -6.31 -0.74 -9.33
CA VAL A 140 -7.66 -0.53 -9.87
C VAL A 140 -7.53 0.44 -11.03
N HIS A 141 -7.68 -0.03 -12.26
CA HIS A 141 -7.58 0.78 -13.49
C HIS A 141 -6.29 1.61 -13.56
N THR A 142 -5.15 0.93 -13.42
CA THR A 142 -3.81 1.57 -13.39
C THR A 142 -3.09 1.50 -14.75
N SER A 143 -3.65 0.75 -15.68
CA SER A 143 -3.05 0.47 -17.00
C SER A 143 -3.25 1.58 -18.03
N ALA A 144 -4.19 2.51 -17.80
CA ALA A 144 -4.33 3.68 -18.66
C ALA A 144 -2.99 4.46 -18.71
N TRP A 145 -2.64 4.92 -19.92
CA TRP A 145 -1.37 5.59 -20.25
C TRP A 145 -0.10 4.72 -20.17
N GLY A 146 -0.26 3.41 -20.01
CA GLY A 146 0.86 2.48 -20.01
C GLY A 146 1.70 2.52 -18.73
N GLN A 147 2.90 1.96 -18.79
CA GLN A 147 3.77 1.84 -17.63
C GLN A 147 4.79 2.99 -17.61
N GLY A 148 4.84 3.72 -16.49
CA GLY A 148 5.79 4.80 -16.31
C GLY A 148 5.73 5.39 -14.92
N ASP A 149 6.58 6.38 -14.67
CA ASP A 149 6.66 7.08 -13.39
C ASP A 149 5.37 7.81 -13.00
N GLN A 150 4.59 8.24 -13.99
CA GLN A 150 3.27 8.82 -13.79
C GLN A 150 2.24 7.77 -13.32
N THR A 151 2.47 6.50 -13.59
CA THR A 151 1.46 5.45 -13.38
C THR A 151 1.81 4.44 -12.31
N ARG A 152 3.00 4.52 -11.69
CA ARG A 152 3.52 3.53 -10.74
C ARG A 152 4.08 4.19 -9.48
N MET A 153 3.58 3.77 -8.31
CA MET A 153 4.05 4.27 -7.00
C MET A 153 5.10 3.37 -6.33
N ASN A 154 5.19 2.11 -6.74
CA ASN A 154 6.08 1.11 -6.14
C ASN A 154 7.38 0.98 -6.94
N TYR A 155 8.53 0.90 -6.27
CA TYR A 155 9.86 0.85 -6.88
C TYR A 155 10.74 -0.19 -6.17
N SER A 156 11.21 -1.22 -6.89
CA SER A 156 12.12 -2.24 -6.36
C SER A 156 13.54 -1.72 -6.16
N SER A 157 13.94 -0.73 -6.95
CA SER A 157 15.20 0.00 -6.84
C SER A 157 15.08 1.36 -7.56
N GLY A 158 16.12 2.19 -7.51
CA GLY A 158 16.13 3.49 -8.18
C GLY A 158 15.84 3.40 -9.68
N GLY A 159 14.67 3.89 -10.07
CA GLY A 159 14.21 3.91 -11.47
C GLY A 159 13.50 2.63 -11.94
N GLU A 160 13.48 1.57 -11.13
CA GLU A 160 12.80 0.31 -11.44
C GLU A 160 11.44 0.26 -10.76
N TYR A 161 10.38 0.62 -11.49
CA TYR A 161 9.02 0.54 -10.98
C TYR A 161 8.48 -0.90 -10.97
N VAL A 162 7.60 -1.18 -10.01
CA VAL A 162 6.82 -2.42 -9.95
C VAL A 162 5.42 -2.13 -10.51
N THR A 163 4.99 -2.92 -11.49
CA THR A 163 3.65 -2.77 -12.07
C THR A 163 2.61 -3.47 -11.20
N PRO A 164 1.60 -2.75 -10.67
CA PRO A 164 0.52 -3.38 -9.94
C PRO A 164 -0.31 -4.25 -10.88
N ASN A 165 -0.80 -5.37 -10.37
CA ASN A 165 -1.75 -6.20 -11.12
C ASN A 165 -3.16 -5.62 -10.92
N ASP A 166 -3.72 -5.03 -11.98
CA ASP A 166 -5.06 -4.43 -11.96
C ASP A 166 -6.16 -5.29 -12.58
N ASP A 167 -5.85 -6.56 -12.88
CA ASP A 167 -6.80 -7.56 -13.34
C ASP A 167 -7.15 -8.54 -12.20
N PRO A 168 -8.37 -8.47 -11.63
CA PRO A 168 -8.78 -9.36 -10.55
C PRO A 168 -8.77 -10.85 -10.91
N VAL A 169 -9.03 -11.20 -12.18
CA VAL A 169 -8.99 -12.59 -12.65
C VAL A 169 -7.56 -13.11 -12.63
N SER A 170 -6.62 -12.27 -13.10
CA SER A 170 -5.17 -12.54 -13.03
C SER A 170 -4.70 -12.69 -11.59
N VAL A 171 -5.12 -11.80 -10.68
CA VAL A 171 -4.77 -11.87 -9.25
C VAL A 171 -5.30 -13.17 -8.65
N TYR A 172 -6.57 -13.51 -8.87
CA TYR A 172 -7.15 -14.76 -8.37
C TYR A 172 -6.36 -15.99 -8.86
N GLY A 173 -6.12 -16.07 -10.18
CA GLY A 173 -5.38 -17.16 -10.80
C GLY A 173 -3.94 -17.30 -10.27
N ASN A 174 -3.27 -16.19 -10.03
CA ASN A 174 -1.89 -16.18 -9.57
C ASN A 174 -1.75 -16.40 -8.07
N VAL A 175 -2.69 -15.91 -7.25
CA VAL A 175 -2.58 -15.97 -5.79
C VAL A 175 -3.27 -17.21 -5.21
N PHE A 176 -4.46 -17.56 -5.69
CA PHE A 176 -5.31 -18.56 -5.04
C PHE A 176 -5.49 -19.87 -5.81
N ALA A 177 -5.23 -19.89 -7.12
CA ALA A 177 -5.44 -21.11 -7.90
C ALA A 177 -4.56 -22.28 -7.43
N GLY A 178 -5.20 -23.41 -7.16
CA GLY A 178 -4.55 -24.63 -6.66
C GLY A 178 -4.51 -24.77 -5.14
N LEU A 179 -4.95 -23.76 -4.37
CA LEU A 179 -5.15 -23.89 -2.92
C LEU A 179 -6.45 -24.63 -2.56
N ASN A 180 -7.38 -24.75 -3.52
CA ASN A 180 -8.69 -25.41 -3.34
C ASN A 180 -8.67 -26.94 -3.64
N LEU A 181 -7.49 -27.57 -3.58
CA LEU A 181 -7.34 -29.01 -3.85
C LEU A 181 -7.61 -29.82 -2.57
N SER A 182 -8.18 -31.02 -2.71
CA SER A 182 -8.42 -31.90 -1.57
C SER A 182 -7.11 -32.41 -0.95
N PRO A 183 -7.00 -32.63 0.38
CA PRO A 183 -5.72 -32.96 1.04
C PRO A 183 -4.93 -34.12 0.42
N GLY A 184 -5.60 -35.12 -0.16
CA GLY A 184 -4.95 -36.27 -0.83
C GLY A 184 -4.54 -36.06 -2.30
N GLU A 185 -5.11 -35.05 -2.96
CA GLU A 185 -4.72 -34.62 -4.31
C GLU A 185 -3.61 -33.56 -4.26
N VAL A 186 -3.64 -32.72 -3.22
CA VAL A 186 -2.58 -31.77 -2.87
C VAL A 186 -1.25 -32.51 -2.80
N ASP A 187 -1.07 -33.50 -1.92
CA ASP A 187 0.26 -34.05 -1.64
C ASP A 187 0.96 -34.67 -2.87
N ARG A 188 0.24 -35.44 -3.69
CA ARG A 188 0.80 -36.03 -4.93
C ARG A 188 1.07 -34.99 -6.01
N THR A 189 0.19 -34.00 -6.14
CA THR A 189 0.33 -32.94 -7.15
C THR A 189 1.44 -31.97 -6.75
N LEU A 190 1.56 -31.64 -5.46
CA LEU A 190 2.61 -30.81 -4.88
C LEU A 190 3.98 -31.47 -5.05
N GLN A 191 4.13 -32.75 -4.70
CA GLN A 191 5.41 -33.45 -4.86
C GLN A 191 5.85 -33.50 -6.33
N ARG A 192 4.92 -33.79 -7.25
CA ARG A 192 5.23 -33.82 -8.68
C ARG A 192 5.59 -32.43 -9.21
N ARG A 193 4.84 -31.39 -8.84
CA ARG A 193 5.12 -30.01 -9.25
C ARG A 193 6.45 -29.53 -8.69
N ARG A 194 6.73 -29.79 -7.42
CA ARG A 194 8.00 -29.43 -6.77
C ARG A 194 9.19 -30.05 -7.49
N SER A 195 9.15 -31.35 -7.77
CA SER A 195 10.23 -32.01 -8.52
C SER A 195 10.45 -31.42 -9.92
N ILE A 196 9.39 -30.99 -10.60
CA ILE A 196 9.49 -30.35 -11.91
C ILE A 196 10.09 -28.94 -11.78
N LEU A 197 9.64 -28.16 -10.80
CA LEU A 197 10.10 -26.79 -10.59
C LEU A 197 11.55 -26.75 -10.09
N ASP A 198 11.94 -27.64 -9.17
CA ASP A 198 13.31 -27.77 -8.69
C ASP A 198 14.29 -28.05 -9.86
N ASN A 199 13.90 -28.94 -10.78
CA ASN A 199 14.68 -29.23 -11.99
C ASN A 199 14.75 -28.01 -12.92
N ALA A 200 13.62 -27.32 -13.15
CA ALA A 200 13.59 -26.12 -13.98
C ALA A 200 14.44 -24.99 -13.40
N VAL A 201 14.41 -24.76 -12.09
CA VAL A 201 15.25 -23.75 -11.42
C VAL A 201 16.73 -24.08 -11.55
N ALA A 202 17.10 -25.36 -11.41
CA ALA A 202 18.49 -25.80 -11.58
C ALA A 202 18.99 -25.53 -13.02
N GLU A 203 18.21 -25.91 -14.03
CA GLU A 203 18.55 -25.67 -15.45
C GLU A 203 18.62 -24.16 -15.78
N LEU A 204 17.68 -23.37 -15.28
CA LEU A 204 17.68 -21.91 -15.47
C LEU A 204 18.87 -21.26 -14.74
N GLY A 205 19.29 -21.78 -13.59
CA GLY A 205 20.49 -21.31 -12.88
C GLY A 205 21.78 -21.57 -13.66
N GLU A 206 21.88 -22.71 -14.36
CA GLU A 206 23.00 -22.97 -15.28
C GLU A 206 23.01 -22.01 -16.48
N LEU A 207 21.82 -21.69 -17.02
CA LEU A 207 21.68 -20.70 -18.08
C LEU A 207 22.02 -19.28 -17.60
N GLU A 208 21.60 -18.90 -16.39
CA GLU A 208 21.90 -17.59 -15.80
C GLU A 208 23.39 -17.32 -15.71
N ARG A 209 24.19 -18.33 -15.34
CA ARG A 209 25.65 -18.24 -15.30
C ARG A 209 26.29 -17.94 -16.66
N ARG A 210 25.59 -18.23 -17.76
CA ARG A 210 26.07 -18.05 -19.14
C ARG A 210 25.57 -16.75 -19.78
N LEU A 211 24.58 -16.09 -19.20
CA LEU A 211 24.01 -14.85 -19.70
C LEU A 211 24.64 -13.63 -19.01
N THR A 212 24.62 -12.49 -19.69
CA THR A 212 25.08 -11.20 -19.16
C THR A 212 24.14 -10.08 -19.58
N GLY A 213 24.08 -9.00 -18.80
CA GLY A 213 23.23 -7.84 -19.09
C GLY A 213 21.73 -8.17 -19.03
N THR A 214 20.95 -7.54 -19.90
CA THR A 214 19.47 -7.57 -19.88
C THR A 214 18.85 -8.97 -19.97
N GLU A 215 19.51 -9.92 -20.65
CA GLU A 215 19.03 -11.30 -20.76
C GLU A 215 19.09 -12.03 -19.42
N ARG A 216 20.14 -11.74 -18.62
CA ARG A 216 20.29 -12.28 -17.28
C ARG A 216 19.21 -11.72 -16.34
N GLU A 217 18.93 -10.43 -16.41
CA GLU A 217 17.89 -9.77 -15.61
C GLU A 217 16.50 -10.37 -15.87
N LYS A 218 16.12 -10.57 -17.14
CA LYS A 218 14.87 -11.24 -17.51
C LYS A 218 14.79 -12.66 -16.98
N LEU A 219 15.90 -13.40 -17.04
CA LEU A 219 15.96 -14.76 -16.52
C LEU A 219 15.83 -14.80 -15.00
N GLN A 220 16.44 -13.85 -14.27
CA GLN A 220 16.30 -13.71 -12.82
C GLN A 220 14.86 -13.40 -12.41
N GLN A 221 14.16 -12.56 -13.17
CA GLN A 221 12.72 -12.33 -12.99
C GLN A 221 11.92 -13.62 -13.16
N HIS A 222 12.25 -14.43 -14.18
CA HIS A 222 11.58 -15.71 -14.42
C HIS A 222 11.83 -16.74 -13.29
N ILE A 223 13.08 -16.87 -12.83
CA ILE A 223 13.44 -17.72 -11.69
C ILE A 223 12.69 -17.28 -10.43
N THR A 224 12.59 -15.96 -10.20
CA THR A 224 11.85 -15.40 -9.06
C THR A 224 10.36 -15.76 -9.12
N SER A 225 9.75 -15.70 -10.30
CA SER A 225 8.36 -16.14 -10.52
C SER A 225 8.17 -17.63 -10.22
N ILE A 226 9.11 -18.48 -10.64
CA ILE A 226 9.05 -19.93 -10.36
C ILE A 226 9.16 -20.20 -8.85
N ARG A 227 10.12 -19.58 -8.16
CA ARG A 227 10.27 -19.70 -6.70
C ARG A 227 9.03 -19.23 -5.94
N THR A 228 8.32 -18.23 -6.47
CA THR A 228 7.06 -17.76 -5.88
C THR A 228 5.98 -18.84 -5.95
N VAL A 229 5.88 -19.55 -7.08
CA VAL A 229 4.99 -20.71 -7.22
C VAL A 229 5.40 -21.83 -6.25
N GLU A 230 6.69 -22.14 -6.13
CA GLU A 230 7.18 -23.15 -5.18
C GLU A 230 6.82 -22.83 -3.73
N ARG A 231 7.05 -21.59 -3.27
CA ARG A 231 6.69 -21.18 -1.90
C ARG A 231 5.19 -21.25 -1.67
N ARG A 232 4.37 -20.85 -2.65
CA ARG A 232 2.90 -20.98 -2.58
C ARG A 232 2.46 -22.43 -2.42
N LEU A 233 3.15 -23.35 -3.09
CA LEU A 233 2.89 -24.79 -3.00
C LEU A 233 3.38 -25.42 -1.68
N GLN A 234 4.28 -24.75 -0.94
CA GLN A 234 4.75 -25.21 0.38
C GLN A 234 3.89 -24.71 1.53
N GLY A 235 3.20 -23.57 1.36
CA GLY A 235 2.27 -23.03 2.35
C GLY A 235 1.03 -23.91 2.49
N SER A 236 0.73 -24.39 3.70
CA SER A 236 -0.59 -24.92 4.02
C SER A 236 -1.54 -23.77 4.35
N PRO A 237 -2.74 -23.69 3.75
CA PRO A 237 -3.73 -22.71 4.16
C PRO A 237 -4.01 -22.89 5.67
N THR A 238 -3.89 -21.81 6.42
CA THR A 238 -4.16 -21.77 7.87
C THR A 238 -5.67 -21.87 8.11
N VAL A 239 -6.08 -22.21 9.34
CA VAL A 239 -7.51 -22.39 9.72
C VAL A 239 -8.35 -21.10 9.54
N ALA A 240 -7.72 -19.93 9.47
CA ALA A 240 -8.37 -18.64 9.22
C ALA A 240 -8.59 -18.32 7.72
N CYS A 241 -8.01 -19.13 6.83
CA CYS A 241 -8.09 -18.93 5.38
C CYS A 241 -9.46 -19.41 4.83
N SER A 242 -10.34 -18.46 4.49
CA SER A 242 -11.44 -18.75 3.54
C SER A 242 -10.93 -18.36 2.17
N LEU A 243 -10.83 -19.35 1.28
CA LEU A 243 -10.46 -19.05 -0.10
C LEU A 243 -11.57 -18.23 -0.77
N PRO A 244 -11.23 -17.18 -1.54
CA PRO A 244 -12.21 -16.45 -2.32
C PRO A 244 -12.79 -17.34 -3.42
N GLU A 245 -13.99 -17.02 -3.88
CA GLU A 245 -14.57 -17.63 -5.07
C GLU A 245 -13.82 -17.20 -6.34
N PRO A 246 -13.84 -18.00 -7.41
CA PRO A 246 -13.32 -17.59 -8.71
C PRO A 246 -13.95 -16.28 -9.19
N VAL A 247 -13.12 -15.41 -9.78
CA VAL A 247 -13.56 -14.13 -10.33
C VAL A 247 -13.91 -14.31 -11.81
N ASP A 248 -15.12 -13.87 -12.19
CA ASP A 248 -15.55 -13.82 -13.59
C ASP A 248 -14.78 -12.75 -14.37
N ARG A 249 -14.78 -12.87 -15.71
CA ARG A 249 -14.12 -11.88 -16.57
C ARG A 249 -14.79 -10.51 -16.45
N ILE A 250 -13.97 -9.49 -16.21
CA ILE A 250 -14.39 -8.08 -16.09
C ILE A 250 -13.81 -7.27 -17.25
N ASP A 251 -14.59 -6.33 -17.80
CA ASP A 251 -14.08 -5.35 -18.77
C ASP A 251 -13.40 -4.19 -18.03
N LEU A 252 -12.07 -4.25 -17.93
CA LEU A 252 -11.26 -3.23 -17.25
C LEU A 252 -11.20 -1.89 -18.01
N THR A 253 -11.77 -1.82 -19.21
CA THR A 253 -11.89 -0.55 -19.96
C THR A 253 -13.14 0.25 -19.59
N ASP A 254 -14.12 -0.38 -18.94
CA ASP A 254 -15.34 0.25 -18.47
C ASP A 254 -15.14 0.90 -17.09
N HIS A 255 -14.96 2.23 -17.07
CA HIS A 255 -14.76 2.98 -15.82
C HIS A 255 -15.96 2.91 -14.86
N SER A 256 -17.17 2.57 -15.32
CA SER A 256 -18.32 2.39 -14.42
C SER A 256 -18.13 1.21 -13.45
N LEU A 257 -17.24 0.26 -13.80
CA LEU A 257 -16.88 -0.89 -12.98
C LEU A 257 -15.77 -0.60 -11.96
N PHE A 258 -15.26 0.64 -11.89
CA PHE A 258 -14.19 1.01 -10.97
C PHE A 258 -14.48 0.66 -9.50
N PRO A 259 -15.70 0.89 -8.94
CA PRO A 259 -16.03 0.43 -7.59
C PRO A 259 -15.99 -1.09 -7.46
N LEU A 260 -16.53 -1.83 -8.44
CA LEU A 260 -16.56 -3.29 -8.42
C LEU A 260 -15.16 -3.89 -8.48
N VAL A 261 -14.32 -3.42 -9.41
CA VAL A 261 -12.92 -3.89 -9.55
C VAL A 261 -12.16 -3.64 -8.26
N GLY A 262 -12.32 -2.46 -7.65
CA GLY A 262 -11.64 -2.13 -6.42
C GLY A 262 -12.13 -2.91 -5.20
N ASP A 263 -13.42 -3.21 -5.12
CA ASP A 263 -14.00 -4.06 -4.07
C ASP A 263 -13.44 -5.49 -4.14
N ILE A 264 -13.39 -6.08 -5.34
CA ILE A 264 -12.84 -7.42 -5.57
C ILE A 264 -11.33 -7.44 -5.27
N GLN A 265 -10.56 -6.46 -5.75
CA GLN A 265 -9.12 -6.39 -5.46
C GLN A 265 -8.85 -6.26 -3.96
N THR A 266 -9.68 -5.49 -3.26
CA THR A 266 -9.63 -5.36 -1.80
C THR A 266 -9.92 -6.70 -1.12
N ASP A 267 -10.93 -7.45 -1.56
CA ASP A 267 -11.21 -8.78 -1.02
C ASP A 267 -10.10 -9.78 -1.27
N LEU A 268 -9.51 -9.78 -2.48
CA LEU A 268 -8.37 -10.64 -2.80
C LEU A 268 -7.16 -10.28 -1.92
N MET A 269 -6.91 -8.99 -1.67
CA MET A 269 -5.86 -8.54 -0.75
C MET A 269 -6.09 -9.04 0.68
N VAL A 270 -7.29 -8.82 1.22
CA VAL A 270 -7.64 -9.20 2.60
C VAL A 270 -7.56 -10.71 2.78
N ASN A 271 -8.04 -11.49 1.80
CA ASN A 271 -7.91 -12.94 1.83
C ASN A 271 -6.43 -13.39 1.71
N ALA A 272 -5.61 -12.71 0.92
CA ALA A 272 -4.19 -13.04 0.83
C ALA A 272 -3.46 -12.79 2.17
N LEU A 273 -3.81 -11.71 2.87
CA LEU A 273 -3.28 -11.41 4.22
C LEU A 273 -3.75 -12.45 5.24
N ALA A 274 -5.06 -12.76 5.26
CA ALA A 274 -5.65 -13.72 6.18
C ALA A 274 -5.16 -15.17 5.96
N CYS A 275 -4.82 -15.53 4.73
CA CYS A 275 -4.22 -16.82 4.39
C CYS A 275 -2.69 -16.84 4.59
N ASP A 276 -2.09 -15.77 5.16
CA ASP A 276 -0.63 -15.56 5.29
C ASP A 276 0.14 -15.78 3.97
N LEU A 277 -0.47 -15.41 2.83
CA LEU A 277 0.14 -15.50 1.51
C LEU A 277 1.11 -14.33 1.26
N THR A 278 0.88 -13.20 1.92
CA THR A 278 1.75 -12.02 1.91
C THR A 278 1.66 -11.29 3.26
N ARG A 279 2.72 -10.55 3.62
CA ARG A 279 2.72 -9.60 4.73
C ARG A 279 2.78 -8.14 4.30
N VAL A 280 3.09 -7.88 3.03
CA VAL A 280 3.11 -6.53 2.46
C VAL A 280 2.15 -6.50 1.28
N ALA A 281 1.21 -5.56 1.30
CA ALA A 281 0.28 -5.36 0.20
C ALA A 281 0.10 -3.87 -0.10
N THR A 282 -0.10 -3.55 -1.38
CA THR A 282 -0.44 -2.19 -1.80
C THR A 282 -1.62 -2.23 -2.75
N ILE A 283 -2.55 -1.30 -2.62
CA ILE A 283 -3.65 -1.12 -3.58
C ILE A 283 -3.60 0.31 -4.14
N GLN A 284 -3.32 0.40 -5.44
CA GLN A 284 -3.24 1.66 -6.18
C GLN A 284 -4.55 1.93 -6.89
N TRP A 285 -5.33 2.91 -6.43
CA TRP A 285 -6.52 3.34 -7.15
C TRP A 285 -6.14 4.30 -8.26
N SER A 286 -6.25 3.83 -9.50
CA SER A 286 -5.89 4.54 -10.73
C SER A 286 -4.44 5.05 -10.71
N HIS A 287 -4.16 6.19 -11.35
CA HIS A 287 -2.83 6.79 -11.45
C HIS A 287 -2.92 8.31 -11.36
N THR A 288 -1.75 8.96 -11.35
CA THR A 288 -1.59 10.38 -11.01
C THR A 288 -2.37 11.38 -11.87
N VAL A 289 -2.91 10.97 -13.01
CA VAL A 289 -3.83 11.76 -13.85
C VAL A 289 -5.05 10.88 -14.15
N SER A 290 -5.82 10.59 -13.10
CA SER A 290 -6.88 9.58 -13.20
C SER A 290 -7.96 9.98 -14.22
N PRO A 291 -8.20 9.16 -15.26
CA PRO A 291 -9.24 9.40 -16.26
C PRO A 291 -10.62 8.88 -15.81
N VAL A 292 -10.72 8.38 -14.58
CA VAL A 292 -11.93 7.76 -14.04
C VAL A 292 -13.02 8.81 -13.85
N ARG A 293 -14.23 8.50 -14.31
CA ARG A 293 -15.43 9.31 -14.10
C ARG A 293 -16.26 8.64 -13.00
N PHE A 294 -16.68 9.43 -12.03
CA PHE A 294 -17.30 8.95 -10.81
C PHE A 294 -18.83 8.91 -10.98
N GLU A 295 -19.29 8.23 -12.04
CA GLU A 295 -20.70 8.27 -12.48
C GLU A 295 -21.66 7.71 -11.41
N TRP A 296 -21.18 6.77 -10.59
CA TRP A 296 -21.93 6.18 -9.47
C TRP A 296 -22.23 7.16 -8.33
N ILE A 297 -21.51 8.28 -8.23
CA ILE A 297 -21.85 9.41 -7.35
C ILE A 297 -22.39 10.62 -8.11
N GLY A 298 -22.82 10.42 -9.37
CA GLY A 298 -23.42 11.47 -10.21
C GLY A 298 -22.41 12.45 -10.80
N GLU A 299 -21.13 12.07 -10.90
CA GLU A 299 -20.07 12.93 -11.42
C GLU A 299 -19.65 12.50 -12.84
N SER A 300 -19.68 13.47 -13.77
CA SER A 300 -19.50 13.25 -15.21
C SER A 300 -18.13 13.68 -15.73
N SER A 301 -17.44 14.58 -15.02
CA SER A 301 -16.05 14.94 -15.27
C SER A 301 -15.13 13.83 -14.78
N ASN A 302 -13.98 13.66 -15.43
CA ASN A 302 -12.98 12.74 -14.90
C ASN A 302 -12.28 13.35 -13.67
N HIS A 303 -11.72 12.49 -12.83
CA HIS A 303 -11.12 12.87 -11.56
C HIS A 303 -9.98 13.88 -11.69
N HIS A 304 -9.16 13.76 -12.74
CA HIS A 304 -8.14 14.76 -13.00
C HIS A 304 -8.74 16.13 -13.29
N GLU A 305 -9.75 16.24 -14.16
CA GLU A 305 -10.46 17.50 -14.41
C GLU A 305 -11.05 18.10 -13.12
N LEU A 306 -11.60 17.27 -12.23
CA LEU A 306 -12.12 17.73 -10.95
C LEU A 306 -11.04 18.33 -10.05
N SER A 307 -9.82 17.79 -10.09
CA SER A 307 -8.71 18.32 -9.28
C SER A 307 -8.26 19.73 -9.70
N HIS A 308 -8.53 20.12 -10.95
CA HIS A 308 -8.28 21.48 -11.48
C HIS A 308 -9.51 22.40 -11.32
N PHE A 309 -10.32 22.19 -10.28
CA PHE A 309 -11.51 22.99 -10.02
C PHE A 309 -11.20 24.49 -9.88
N ASP A 310 -12.18 25.33 -10.24
CA ASP A 310 -12.11 26.77 -9.97
C ASP A 310 -12.16 27.02 -8.47
N HIS A 311 -11.04 27.47 -7.89
CA HIS A 311 -10.91 27.77 -6.47
C HIS A 311 -11.86 28.87 -5.96
N SER A 312 -12.45 29.67 -6.84
CA SER A 312 -13.47 30.67 -6.49
C SER A 312 -14.90 30.11 -6.46
N SER A 313 -15.11 28.91 -6.96
CA SER A 313 -16.41 28.23 -7.02
C SER A 313 -16.52 27.15 -5.95
N GLU A 314 -17.32 27.42 -4.92
CA GLU A 314 -17.59 26.43 -3.87
C GLU A 314 -18.26 25.17 -4.45
N THR A 315 -19.15 25.32 -5.42
CA THR A 315 -19.78 24.17 -6.11
C THR A 315 -18.74 23.29 -6.80
N SER A 316 -17.79 23.88 -7.52
CA SER A 316 -16.73 23.11 -8.20
C SER A 316 -15.82 22.40 -7.20
N LYS A 317 -15.49 23.08 -6.10
CA LYS A 317 -14.73 22.49 -4.98
C LYS A 317 -15.46 21.30 -4.36
N GLN A 318 -16.76 21.43 -4.07
CA GLN A 318 -17.58 20.36 -3.48
C GLN A 318 -17.67 19.11 -4.35
N ARG A 319 -17.70 19.26 -5.68
CA ARG A 319 -17.66 18.13 -6.61
C ARG A 319 -16.38 17.31 -6.45
N TYR A 320 -15.23 17.97 -6.33
CA TYR A 320 -13.95 17.29 -6.09
C TYR A 320 -13.90 16.67 -4.68
N VAL A 321 -14.40 17.37 -3.66
CA VAL A 321 -14.52 16.85 -2.28
C VAL A 321 -15.37 15.56 -2.25
N ALA A 322 -16.45 15.48 -3.03
CA ALA A 322 -17.27 14.27 -3.12
C ALA A 322 -16.49 13.08 -3.69
N ALA A 323 -15.66 13.29 -4.71
CA ALA A 323 -14.79 12.24 -5.26
C ALA A 323 -13.72 11.78 -4.25
N GLU A 324 -13.07 12.72 -3.56
CA GLU A 324 -12.07 12.40 -2.52
C GLU A 324 -12.69 11.68 -1.31
N ARG A 325 -13.89 12.09 -0.90
CA ARG A 325 -14.65 11.42 0.15
C ARG A 325 -14.95 9.97 -0.22
N TRP A 326 -15.33 9.71 -1.48
CA TRP A 326 -15.60 8.35 -1.93
C TRP A 326 -14.38 7.42 -1.77
N PHE A 327 -13.16 7.90 -1.99
CA PHE A 327 -11.95 7.10 -1.67
C PHE A 327 -11.80 6.82 -0.18
N SER A 328 -12.18 7.77 0.68
CA SER A 328 -12.19 7.56 2.13
C SER A 328 -13.25 6.53 2.56
N GLU A 329 -14.38 6.45 1.84
CA GLU A 329 -15.37 5.37 2.01
C GLU A 329 -14.78 4.01 1.60
N GLN A 330 -14.01 3.94 0.51
CA GLN A 330 -13.32 2.69 0.12
C GLN A 330 -12.24 2.29 1.15
N PHE A 331 -11.53 3.27 1.72
CA PHE A 331 -10.56 3.01 2.78
C PHE A 331 -11.24 2.53 4.06
N ALA A 332 -12.37 3.13 4.46
CA ALA A 332 -13.19 2.66 5.59
C ALA A 332 -13.70 1.22 5.38
N ALA A 333 -14.10 0.89 4.15
CA ALA A 333 -14.50 -0.46 3.78
C ALA A 333 -13.34 -1.46 3.90
N LEU A 334 -12.14 -1.09 3.45
CA LEU A 334 -10.92 -1.89 3.66
C LEU A 334 -10.66 -2.15 5.15
N LEU A 335 -10.69 -1.10 6.00
CA LEU A 335 -10.49 -1.24 7.44
C LEU A 335 -11.51 -2.20 8.07
N THR A 336 -12.77 -2.09 7.64
CA THR A 336 -13.87 -2.97 8.08
C THR A 336 -13.61 -4.42 7.67
N LYS A 337 -13.17 -4.66 6.43
CA LYS A 337 -12.83 -5.99 5.94
C LYS A 337 -11.64 -6.58 6.71
N LEU A 338 -10.63 -5.79 7.03
CA LEU A 338 -9.48 -6.21 7.84
C LEU A 338 -9.88 -6.57 9.27
N ALA A 339 -10.63 -5.73 9.97
CA ALA A 339 -11.05 -6.01 11.36
C ALA A 339 -11.99 -7.23 11.47
N ASN A 340 -12.76 -7.52 10.42
CA ASN A 340 -13.60 -8.71 10.35
C ASN A 340 -12.82 -9.99 9.97
N ARG A 341 -11.49 -9.91 9.81
CA ARG A 341 -10.63 -11.01 9.36
C ARG A 341 -9.48 -11.23 10.35
N PRO A 342 -9.71 -12.03 11.42
CA PRO A 342 -8.69 -12.26 12.44
C PRO A 342 -7.43 -12.88 11.86
N GLU A 343 -6.29 -12.44 12.36
CA GLU A 343 -4.99 -12.99 12.01
C GLU A 343 -4.84 -14.48 12.41
N PRO A 344 -4.15 -15.33 11.61
CA PRO A 344 -3.92 -16.74 11.92
C PRO A 344 -3.22 -17.00 13.26
N ASP A 345 -2.41 -16.04 13.73
CA ASP A 345 -1.58 -16.14 14.95
C ASP A 345 -2.09 -15.29 16.13
N GLY A 346 -3.29 -14.70 16.05
CA GLY A 346 -3.97 -14.02 17.17
C GLY A 346 -3.90 -12.48 17.24
N GLU A 347 -4.84 -11.94 18.05
CA GLU A 347 -5.15 -10.55 18.50
C GLU A 347 -4.82 -9.37 17.59
N GLY A 348 -4.96 -9.53 16.27
CA GLY A 348 -4.88 -8.46 15.27
C GLY A 348 -5.97 -8.61 14.23
#